data_AF-A0A2H0N736-F1
#
_entry.id   AF-A0A2H0N736-F1
#
_cell.length_a   1.000
_cell.length_b   1.000
_cell.length_c   1.000
_cell.angle_alpha   90.00
_cell.angle_beta   90.00
_cell.angle_gamma   90.00
#
_symmetry.space_group_name_H-M   'P 1'
#
loop_
_entity.id
_entity.type
_entity.pdbx_description
1 polymer ?
#
loop_
_entity_poly.entity_id
_entity_poly.type
_entity_poly.pdbx_seq_one_letter_code
_entity_poly.pdbx_strand_id
1 'polypeptide(L)'
;AGSGTTKEAIQVSAGTTRYFKLVGDVTGVTATTTLSIQLEGDANDLQVAMTAGADNFTTGEYAFATTAAIVDDTAQIDDDFIWSGNSTTTSGVATFDWVNGYVVTGLPSSNLSAETLTP
;
A
#
# COMPACT_ATOMS: atom_id res chain seq x y z
N ALA A 1 15.25 8.37 8.27
CA ALA A 1 14.85 8.14 6.87
C ALA A 1 15.60 6.92 6.36
N GLY A 2 14.92 5.78 6.23
CA GLY A 2 15.54 4.55 5.75
C GLY A 2 15.50 4.50 4.23
N SER A 3 16.61 4.86 3.57
CA SER A 3 16.89 4.45 2.19
C SER A 3 17.49 3.05 2.26
N GLY A 4 16.75 2.01 1.89
CA GLY A 4 17.24 0.63 1.96
C GLY A 4 16.71 -0.19 0.80
N THR A 5 17.62 -0.69 -0.04
CA THR A 5 17.45 -1.69 -1.10
C THR A 5 17.01 -3.08 -0.58
N THR A 6 16.30 -3.11 0.54
CA THR A 6 15.72 -4.29 1.18
C THR A 6 14.42 -4.65 0.47
N LYS A 7 14.18 -5.95 0.20
CA LYS A 7 12.88 -6.45 -0.27
C LYS A 7 11.76 -5.88 0.62
N GLU A 8 11.02 -4.88 0.12
CA GLU A 8 9.91 -4.22 0.84
C GLU A 8 8.71 -5.16 1.03
N ALA A 9 8.67 -6.27 0.30
CA ALA A 9 7.64 -7.30 0.46
C ALA A 9 7.94 -8.22 1.65
N ILE A 10 7.17 -8.07 2.73
CA ILE A 10 7.09 -9.05 3.82
C ILE A 10 6.09 -10.17 3.48
N GLN A 11 6.44 -11.42 3.78
CA GLN A 11 5.52 -12.55 3.62
C GLN A 11 4.58 -12.66 4.82
N VAL A 12 3.27 -12.67 4.57
CA VAL A 12 2.24 -12.79 5.60
C VAL A 12 1.46 -14.08 5.38
N SER A 13 1.62 -15.04 6.29
CA SER A 13 0.84 -16.28 6.23
C SER A 13 -0.64 -15.99 6.49
N ALA A 14 -1.52 -16.73 5.81
CA ALA A 14 -2.96 -16.59 5.98
C ALA A 14 -3.39 -16.72 7.45
N GLY A 15 -4.28 -15.83 7.89
CA GLY A 15 -4.82 -15.83 9.25
C GLY A 15 -3.87 -15.32 10.34
N THR A 16 -2.70 -14.78 9.99
CA THR A 16 -1.77 -14.21 10.97
C THR A 16 -1.98 -12.71 11.17
N THR A 17 -2.02 -12.25 12.42
CA THR A 17 -2.02 -10.82 12.73
C THR A 17 -0.62 -10.24 12.54
N ARG A 18 -0.53 -9.08 11.88
CA ARG A 18 0.68 -8.27 11.80
C ARG A 18 0.48 -6.97 12.56
N TYR A 19 1.55 -6.51 13.20
CA TYR A 19 1.60 -5.21 13.86
C TYR A 19 2.62 -4.35 13.12
N PHE A 20 2.23 -3.13 12.80
CA PHE A 20 3.10 -2.14 12.20
C PHE A 20 3.54 -1.15 13.28
N LYS A 21 4.81 -0.77 13.27
CA LYS A 21 5.37 0.26 14.15
C LYS A 21 5.96 1.36 13.29
N LEU A 22 5.37 2.56 13.33
CA LEU A 22 6.01 3.74 12.77
C LEU A 22 7.06 4.27 13.74
N VAL A 23 8.29 4.44 13.26
CA VAL A 23 9.41 4.99 14.04
C VAL A 23 10.08 6.08 13.22
N GLY A 24 10.20 7.27 13.81
CA GLY A 24 10.91 8.38 13.19
C GLY A 24 11.37 9.38 14.26
N ASP A 25 12.49 10.05 13.97
CA ASP A 25 12.97 11.17 14.76
C ASP A 25 12.40 12.47 14.20
N VAL A 26 11.76 13.27 15.04
CA VAL A 26 11.27 14.60 14.68
C VAL A 26 12.23 15.64 15.26
N THR A 27 12.84 16.44 14.40
CA THR A 27 13.76 17.52 14.80
C THR A 27 13.07 18.89 14.65
N GLY A 28 13.50 19.89 15.43
CA GLY A 28 12.94 21.24 15.36
C GLY A 28 11.53 21.41 15.92
N VAL A 29 11.09 20.51 16.80
CA VAL A 29 9.78 20.57 17.48
C VAL A 29 9.66 21.84 18.33
N THR A 30 8.57 22.59 18.15
CA THR A 30 8.20 23.74 18.98
C THR A 30 6.95 23.41 19.81
N ALA A 31 6.57 24.29 20.75
CA ALA A 31 5.39 24.10 21.60
C ALA A 31 4.05 24.00 20.85
N THR A 32 4.01 24.32 19.55
CA THR A 32 2.82 24.24 18.70
C THR A 32 2.93 23.16 17.64
N THR A 33 4.00 22.36 17.63
CA THR A 33 4.14 21.26 16.68
C THR A 33 3.11 20.18 16.99
N THR A 34 2.44 19.67 15.97
CA THR A 34 1.53 18.52 16.09
C THR A 34 1.90 17.51 15.01
N LEU A 35 2.01 16.24 15.37
CA LEU A 35 2.19 15.14 14.41
C LEU A 35 0.93 14.28 14.43
N SER A 36 0.31 14.06 13.28
CA SER A 36 -0.85 13.19 13.13
C SER A 36 -0.51 12.04 12.21
N ILE A 37 -0.80 10.81 12.64
CA ILE A 37 -0.48 9.58 11.91
C ILE A 37 -1.73 8.73 11.87
N GLN A 38 -2.06 8.21 10.70
CA GLN A 38 -3.14 7.24 10.53
C GLN A 38 -2.73 6.19 9.49
N LEU A 39 -3.34 5.02 9.56
CA LEU A 39 -3.29 4.05 8.48
C LEU A 39 -4.48 4.33 7.57
N GLU A 40 -4.18 4.53 6.30
CA GLU A 40 -5.15 4.77 5.24
C GLU A 40 -5.28 3.48 4.43
N GLY A 41 -6.52 3.16 4.08
CA GLY A 41 -6.81 2.12 3.11
C GLY A 41 -7.59 2.74 1.98
N ASP A 42 -7.54 2.08 0.84
CA ASP A 42 -8.09 2.62 -0.38
C ASP A 42 -9.62 2.53 -0.41
N ALA A 43 -10.26 3.59 -0.89
CA ALA A 43 -11.72 3.72 -0.90
C ALA A 43 -12.36 3.09 -2.15
N ASN A 44 -11.60 2.98 -3.24
CA ASN A 44 -12.04 2.34 -4.46
C ASN A 44 -11.12 1.18 -4.85
N ASP A 45 -11.72 0.17 -5.49
CA ASP A 45 -10.97 -0.87 -6.18
C ASP A 45 -10.10 -0.24 -7.29
N LEU A 46 -9.04 -0.93 -7.69
CA LEU A 46 -8.22 -0.51 -8.82
C LEU A 46 -9.13 -0.21 -10.01
N GLN A 47 -9.00 1.00 -10.59
CA GLN A 47 -9.77 1.34 -11.78
C GLN A 47 -9.48 0.29 -12.86
N VAL A 48 -10.56 -0.36 -13.32
CA VAL A 48 -10.66 -1.55 -14.18
C VAL A 48 -9.93 -1.44 -15.55
N ALA A 49 -9.18 -0.37 -15.78
CA ALA A 49 -8.31 -0.23 -16.94
C ALA A 49 -7.05 0.56 -16.57
N MET A 50 -6.05 -0.13 -16.01
CA MET A 50 -4.67 0.37 -15.96
C MET A 50 -4.17 0.53 -17.40
N THR A 51 -4.54 1.63 -18.06
CA THR A 51 -4.14 1.95 -19.45
C THR A 51 -2.78 2.65 -19.45
N ALA A 52 -1.93 2.36 -18.46
CA ALA A 52 -0.60 2.93 -18.31
C ALA A 52 0.45 1.96 -18.86
N GLY A 53 0.87 2.21 -20.11
CA GLY A 53 2.25 2.06 -20.57
C GLY A 53 2.91 0.67 -20.67
N ALA A 54 2.34 -0.43 -20.15
CA ALA A 54 2.94 -1.77 -20.29
C ALA A 54 1.99 -2.96 -20.06
N ASP A 55 0.75 -2.73 -19.62
CA ASP A 55 -0.17 -3.83 -19.34
C ASP A 55 -0.88 -4.31 -20.62
N ASN A 56 -0.21 -5.18 -21.38
CA ASN A 56 -0.75 -5.76 -22.60
C ASN A 56 -1.29 -7.18 -22.33
N PHE A 57 -2.45 -7.27 -21.67
CA PHE A 57 -3.28 -8.47 -21.70
C PHE A 57 -4.58 -8.18 -22.46
N THR A 58 -4.62 -8.63 -23.71
CA THR A 58 -5.65 -8.33 -24.70
C THR A 58 -6.95 -9.13 -24.55
N THR A 59 -7.19 -9.82 -23.43
CA THR A 59 -8.40 -10.62 -23.24
C THR A 59 -8.80 -10.75 -21.76
N GLY A 60 -9.59 -9.80 -21.25
CA GLY A 60 -10.28 -9.92 -19.96
C GLY A 60 -9.75 -8.97 -18.89
N GLU A 61 -10.61 -8.09 -18.41
CA GLU A 61 -10.40 -7.23 -17.24
C GLU A 61 -9.98 -8.08 -16.04
N TYR A 62 -8.76 -7.88 -15.55
CA TYR A 62 -8.31 -8.43 -14.28
C TYR A 62 -8.34 -7.33 -13.21
N ALA A 63 -8.59 -7.74 -11.97
CA ALA A 63 -8.61 -6.85 -10.80
C ALA A 63 -7.21 -6.72 -10.15
N PHE A 64 -6.12 -6.86 -10.90
CA PHE A 64 -4.73 -6.81 -10.39
C PHE A 64 -3.75 -6.28 -11.46
N ALA A 65 -2.69 -5.62 -11.01
CA ALA A 65 -1.63 -5.04 -11.84
C ALA A 65 -0.43 -5.99 -12.04
N THR A 66 0.30 -5.78 -13.14
CA THR A 66 1.46 -6.59 -13.54
C THR A 66 2.77 -6.22 -12.84
N THR A 67 2.81 -5.07 -12.18
CA THR A 67 3.92 -4.59 -11.35
C THR A 67 3.39 -3.73 -10.21
N ALA A 68 4.14 -3.62 -9.11
CA ALA A 68 3.80 -2.74 -7.99
C ALA A 68 3.74 -1.26 -8.42
N ALA A 69 4.62 -0.85 -9.33
CA ALA A 69 4.73 0.52 -9.81
C ALA A 69 3.51 1.00 -10.61
N ILE A 70 2.69 0.09 -11.14
CA ILE A 70 1.45 0.44 -11.81
C ILE A 70 0.37 0.82 -10.78
N VAL A 71 0.40 0.21 -9.58
CA VAL A 71 -0.48 0.58 -8.47
C VAL A 71 0.01 1.85 -7.80
N ASP A 72 1.33 2.02 -7.65
CA ASP A 72 2.03 3.21 -7.09
C ASP A 72 2.09 4.39 -8.07
N ASP A 73 1.26 4.39 -9.12
CA ASP A 73 1.25 5.48 -10.09
C ASP A 73 0.40 6.63 -9.54
N THR A 74 0.98 7.82 -9.48
CA THR A 74 0.33 9.10 -9.10
C THR A 74 -0.96 9.45 -9.87
N ALA A 75 -1.22 8.80 -11.00
CA ALA A 75 -2.50 8.90 -11.71
C ALA A 75 -3.63 8.10 -11.05
N GLN A 76 -3.30 7.16 -10.16
CA GLN A 76 -4.22 6.45 -9.29
C GLN A 76 -4.60 7.33 -8.11
N ILE A 77 -5.88 7.27 -7.72
CA ILE A 77 -6.45 8.05 -6.62
C ILE A 77 -6.49 7.26 -5.31
N ASP A 78 -5.96 6.03 -5.32
CA ASP A 78 -6.11 5.01 -4.30
C ASP A 78 -4.86 4.07 -4.36
N ASP A 79 -3.70 4.65 -4.01
CA ASP A 79 -2.38 4.02 -3.92
C ASP A 79 -1.81 4.02 -2.47
N ASP A 80 -2.66 4.19 -1.46
CA ASP A 80 -2.25 4.35 -0.06
C ASP A 80 -1.64 3.07 0.53
N PHE A 81 -2.17 1.89 0.14
CA PHE A 81 -1.67 0.60 0.60
C PHE A 81 -1.54 -0.40 -0.54
N ILE A 82 -0.31 -0.63 -1.00
CA ILE A 82 -0.02 -1.55 -2.10
C ILE A 82 0.36 -2.92 -1.57
N TRP A 83 -0.29 -3.97 -2.05
CA TRP A 83 -0.01 -5.34 -1.61
C TRP A 83 -0.17 -6.38 -2.72
N SER A 84 0.35 -7.57 -2.46
CA SER A 84 0.20 -8.75 -3.32
C SER A 84 -0.21 -9.94 -2.46
N GLY A 85 -1.28 -10.62 -2.85
CA GLY A 85 -1.83 -11.77 -2.16
C GLY A 85 -1.15 -13.10 -2.47
N ASN A 86 -0.03 -13.11 -3.23
CA ASN A 86 0.58 -14.36 -3.67
C ASN A 86 0.93 -15.27 -2.48
N SER A 87 0.20 -16.39 -2.41
CA SER A 87 0.20 -17.28 -1.24
C SER A 87 1.16 -18.46 -1.39
N THR A 88 1.84 -18.63 -2.53
CA THR A 88 2.62 -19.85 -2.80
C THR A 88 4.13 -19.62 -2.84
N THR A 89 4.59 -18.40 -3.11
CA THR A 89 6.01 -18.01 -3.11
C THR A 89 6.16 -16.53 -2.74
N THR A 90 7.40 -16.01 -2.77
CA THR A 90 7.65 -14.58 -2.57
C THR A 90 7.27 -13.76 -3.80
N SER A 91 6.28 -12.88 -3.70
CA SER A 91 5.99 -11.87 -4.72
C SER A 91 7.20 -10.95 -4.91
N GLY A 92 7.53 -10.67 -6.17
CA GLY A 92 8.50 -9.65 -6.56
C GLY A 92 7.77 -8.44 -7.13
N VAL A 93 8.42 -7.27 -7.20
CA VAL A 93 7.79 -6.04 -7.73
C VAL A 93 7.31 -6.13 -9.19
N ALA A 94 7.70 -7.18 -9.92
CA ALA A 94 7.29 -7.47 -11.30
C ALA A 94 6.37 -8.71 -11.42
N THR A 95 5.75 -9.17 -10.32
CA THR A 95 4.75 -10.25 -10.36
C THR A 95 3.36 -9.74 -10.72
N PHE A 96 2.55 -10.62 -11.30
CA PHE A 96 1.23 -10.29 -11.84
C PHE A 96 0.13 -10.51 -10.79
N ASP A 97 0.16 -9.73 -9.71
CA ASP A 97 -0.74 -9.91 -8.56
C ASP A 97 -0.79 -8.70 -7.61
N TRP A 98 -0.41 -7.51 -8.08
CA TRP A 98 -0.42 -6.30 -7.26
C TRP A 98 -1.80 -5.66 -7.24
N VAL A 99 -2.24 -5.24 -6.07
CA VAL A 99 -3.53 -4.60 -5.81
C VAL A 99 -3.36 -3.49 -4.77
N ASN A 100 -4.32 -2.56 -4.73
CA ASN A 100 -4.40 -1.59 -3.65
C ASN A 100 -5.10 -2.19 -2.41
N GLY A 101 -5.23 -1.40 -1.36
CA GLY A 101 -5.69 -1.78 -0.04
C GLY A 101 -7.19 -2.05 0.05
N TYR A 102 -7.97 -1.67 -0.97
CA TYR A 102 -9.43 -1.79 -0.99
C TYR A 102 -9.88 -3.25 -0.80
N VAL A 103 -9.14 -4.20 -1.37
CA VAL A 103 -9.45 -5.63 -1.31
C VAL A 103 -8.91 -6.33 -0.05
N VAL A 104 -8.20 -5.61 0.83
CA VAL A 104 -7.67 -6.18 2.09
C VAL A 104 -8.74 -6.16 3.17
N THR A 105 -9.26 -7.34 3.50
CA THR A 105 -10.20 -7.47 4.62
C THR A 105 -9.57 -6.98 5.93
N GLY A 106 -10.17 -5.97 6.53
CA GLY A 106 -9.73 -5.40 7.80
C GLY A 106 -8.89 -4.13 7.68
N LEU A 107 -8.44 -3.75 6.48
CA LEU A 107 -8.14 -2.35 6.21
C LEU A 107 -9.47 -1.59 6.06
N PRO A 108 -9.58 -0.39 6.62
CA PRO A 108 -10.79 0.39 6.44
C PRO A 108 -10.77 1.08 5.07
N SER A 109 -11.92 1.20 4.41
CA SER A 109 -12.09 2.00 3.19
C SER A 109 -12.17 3.51 3.47
N SER A 110 -11.99 3.89 4.74
CA SER A 110 -11.92 5.25 5.25
C SER A 110 -10.86 5.26 6.32
N ASN A 111 -10.00 6.27 6.35
CA ASN A 111 -8.82 6.34 7.22
C ASN A 111 -9.12 5.91 8.67
N LEU A 112 -8.21 5.13 9.28
CA LEU A 112 -8.32 4.84 10.71
C LEU A 112 -8.29 6.14 11.52
N SER A 113 -8.76 6.06 12.77
CA SER A 113 -8.59 7.19 13.69
C SER A 113 -7.10 7.56 13.80
N ALA A 114 -6.81 8.84 13.59
CA ALA A 114 -5.45 9.33 13.68
C ALA A 114 -4.94 9.34 15.13
N GLU A 115 -3.73 8.86 15.31
CA GLU A 115 -2.95 9.10 16.52
C GLU A 115 -2.28 10.48 16.40
N THR A 116 -2.53 11.36 17.35
CA THR A 116 -1.96 12.71 17.36
C THR A 116 -1.00 12.89 18.52
N LEU A 117 0.25 13.21 18.20
CA LEU A 117 1.30 13.50 19.15
C LEU A 117 1.52 15.02 19.23
N THR A 118 1.50 15.52 20.46
CA THR A 118 1.85 16.91 20.80
C THR A 118 3.02 16.90 21.81
N PRO A 119 3.85 17.97 21.84
CA PRO A 119 4.95 18.12 22.79
C PRO A 119 4.56 17.95 24.26
#